data_AF-A0A9D6QLW8-F1
#
_entry.id   AF-A0A9D6QLW8-F1
#
_cell.length_a   1.000
_cell.length_b   1.000
_cell.length_c   1.000
_cell.angle_alpha   90.00
_cell.angle_beta   90.00
_cell.angle_gamma   90.00
#
_symmetry.space_group_name_H-M   'P 1'
#
loop_
_entity.id
_entity.type
_entity.pdbx_description
1 polymer ?
#
loop_
_entity_poly.entity_id
_entity_poly.type
_entity_poly.pdbx_seq_one_letter_code
_entity_poly.pdbx_strand_id
1 'polypeptide(L)'
;MLKCPECAAVLDVDEDEVEEGEILNCPECEVELEVVQINPVHLNVISDETDAEEDEEESEEGIDEKKKEEEEEQAEDEDEE
;
A
#
# COMPACT_ATOMS: atom_id res chain seq x y z
N MET A 1 12.96 12.40 19.67
CA MET A 1 12.15 13.59 19.28
C MET A 1 11.43 13.25 18.01
N LEU A 2 10.16 12.91 18.13
CA LEU A 2 9.31 12.48 17.03
C LEU A 2 8.65 13.71 16.41
N LYS A 3 8.32 13.67 15.11
CA LYS A 3 7.54 14.74 14.46
C LYS A 3 6.20 14.18 14.05
N CYS A 4 5.15 14.96 14.28
CA CYS A 4 3.82 14.61 13.78
C CYS A 4 3.82 14.65 12.24
N PRO A 5 3.32 13.61 11.56
CA PRO A 5 3.25 13.57 10.10
C PRO A 5 2.27 14.61 9.50
N GLU A 6 1.25 15.02 10.24
CA GLU A 6 0.21 15.96 9.77
C GLU A 6 0.63 17.43 9.86
N CYS A 7 1.08 17.85 11.03
CA CYS A 7 1.33 19.26 11.34
C CYS A 7 2.82 19.59 11.48
N ALA A 8 3.70 18.60 11.34
CA ALA A 8 5.13 18.71 11.56
C ALA A 8 5.54 19.22 12.97
N ALA A 9 4.61 19.20 13.94
CA ALA A 9 4.88 19.55 15.32
C ALA A 9 5.87 18.56 15.95
N VAL A 10 6.69 19.05 16.88
CA VAL A 10 7.60 18.20 17.66
C VAL A 10 6.80 17.55 18.78
N LEU A 11 6.72 16.23 18.72
CA LEU A 11 6.11 15.40 19.75
C LEU A 11 7.19 15.05 20.78
N ASP A 12 6.92 15.37 22.04
CA ASP A 12 7.77 15.02 23.19
C ASP A 12 7.39 13.61 23.68
N VAL A 13 7.58 12.63 22.80
CA VAL A 13 7.32 11.21 23.05
C VAL A 13 8.60 10.43 22.78
N ASP A 14 8.92 9.49 23.65
CA ASP A 14 10.12 8.66 23.56
C ASP A 14 9.88 7.46 22.62
N GLU A 15 10.68 7.36 21.56
CA GLU A 15 10.55 6.34 20.53
C GLU A 15 10.88 4.92 21.02
N ASP A 16 11.61 4.81 22.13
CA ASP A 16 11.92 3.54 22.80
C ASP A 16 10.80 3.09 23.77
N GLU A 17 9.87 3.97 24.12
CA GLU A 17 8.74 3.66 25.02
C GLU A 17 7.44 3.32 24.28
N VAL A 18 7.33 3.67 23.00
CA VAL A 18 6.15 3.40 22.17
C VAL A 18 6.16 1.97 21.62
N GLU A 19 4.99 1.34 21.55
CA GLU A 19 4.80 -0.02 21.01
C GLU A 19 4.01 0.00 19.69
N GLU A 20 4.21 -1.01 18.85
CA GLU A 20 3.39 -1.19 17.63
C GLU A 20 1.91 -1.37 18.00
N GLY A 21 1.03 -0.62 17.34
CA GLY A 21 -0.40 -0.52 17.61
C GLY A 21 -0.78 0.45 18.73
N GLU A 22 0.17 1.21 19.28
CA GLU A 22 -0.14 2.25 20.27
C GLU A 22 -0.80 3.48 19.62
N ILE A 23 -1.85 4.00 20.27
CA ILE A 23 -2.58 5.21 19.84
C ILE A 23 -2.10 6.40 20.67
N LEU A 24 -1.62 7.44 19.99
CA LEU A 24 -1.11 8.69 20.54
C LEU A 24 -1.92 9.87 20.00
N ASN A 25 -2.04 10.95 20.77
CA ASN A 25 -2.73 12.15 20.33
C ASN A 25 -1.74 13.30 20.14
N CYS A 26 -1.82 13.99 19.01
CA CYS A 26 -1.00 15.19 18.80
C CYS A 26 -1.57 16.38 19.61
N PRO A 27 -0.77 17.06 20.45
CA PRO A 27 -1.26 18.21 21.24
C PRO A 27 -1.46 19.50 20.42
N GLU A 28 -0.99 19.56 19.17
CA GLU A 28 -1.09 20.75 18.32
C GLU A 28 -2.26 20.69 17.32
N CYS A 29 -2.49 19.54 16.69
CA CYS A 29 -3.58 19.35 15.74
C CYS A 29 -4.71 18.45 16.24
N GLU A 30 -4.59 17.90 17.45
CA GLU A 30 -5.62 17.08 18.11
C GLU A 30 -6.01 15.81 17.32
N VAL A 31 -5.15 15.36 16.40
CA VAL A 31 -5.35 14.11 15.63
C VAL A 31 -4.89 12.88 16.43
N GLU A 32 -5.53 11.75 16.16
CA GLU A 32 -5.13 10.44 16.67
C GLU A 32 -4.11 9.81 15.71
N LEU A 33 -3.01 9.29 16.26
CA LEU A 33 -1.87 8.74 15.55
C LEU A 33 -1.62 7.32 16.05
N GLU A 34 -1.52 6.34 15.16
CA GLU A 34 -1.17 4.96 15.50
C GLU A 34 0.28 4.66 15.13
N VAL A 35 0.99 3.98 16.02
CA VAL A 35 2.34 3.48 15.76
C VAL A 35 2.25 2.21 14.92
N VAL A 36 2.63 2.29 13.64
CA VAL A 36 2.60 1.12 12.74
C VAL A 36 3.96 0.40 12.63
N GLN A 37 5.03 1.02 13.14
CA GLN A 37 6.38 0.42 13.15
C GLN A 37 7.23 1.02 14.27
N ILE A 38 8.08 0.19 14.89
CA ILE A 38 9.13 0.60 15.83
C ILE A 38 10.51 0.36 15.19
N ASN A 39 11.37 1.38 15.12
CA ASN A 39 12.72 1.39 14.51
C ASN A 39 12.81 1.30 12.96
N PRO A 40 12.66 2.43 12.23
CA PRO A 40 12.29 3.77 12.68
C PRO A 40 10.79 3.88 12.98
N VAL A 41 10.42 4.75 13.93
CA VAL A 41 9.01 4.94 14.29
C VAL A 41 8.23 5.53 13.12
N HIS A 42 7.22 4.80 12.66
CA HIS A 42 6.24 5.30 11.70
C HIS A 42 4.90 5.47 12.40
N LEU A 43 4.28 6.63 12.18
CA LEU A 43 2.96 6.96 12.68
C LEU A 43 1.99 7.07 11.52
N ASN A 44 0.82 6.47 11.66
CA ASN A 44 -0.31 6.62 10.76
C ASN A 44 -1.39 7.50 11.40
N VAL A 45 -2.11 8.31 10.63
CA VAL A 45 -3.13 9.23 11.14
C VAL A 45 -4.48 8.54 11.10
N ILE A 46 -5.11 8.37 12.26
CA ILE A 46 -6.47 7.86 12.35
C ILE A 46 -7.40 9.06 12.35
N SER A 47 -7.96 9.36 11.18
CA SER A 47 -9.05 10.33 11.06
C SER A 47 -10.36 9.57 10.85
N ASP A 48 -11.41 9.94 11.60
CA ASP A 48 -12.74 9.28 11.55
C ASP A 48 -13.42 9.42 10.17
N GLU A 49 -12.88 10.30 9.31
CA GLU A 49 -13.34 10.55 7.94
C GLU A 49 -12.39 9.94 6.89
N THR A 50 -12.46 8.62 6.72
CA THR A 50 -12.17 7.89 5.45
C THR A 50 -10.83 8.23 4.75
N ASP A 51 -9.71 7.61 5.13
CA ASP A 51 -8.57 7.44 4.20
C ASP A 51 -7.58 6.39 4.72
N ALA A 52 -7.82 5.13 4.35
CA ALA A 52 -6.82 4.08 4.36
C ALA A 52 -6.36 3.92 2.90
N GLU A 53 -5.58 4.88 2.39
CA GLU A 53 -4.84 4.67 1.15
C GLU A 53 -3.63 3.80 1.51
N GLU A 54 -3.91 2.50 1.46
CA GLU A 54 -2.97 1.40 1.45
C GLU A 54 -1.84 1.72 0.45
N ASP A 55 -0.62 1.48 0.89
CA ASP A 55 0.64 1.54 0.13
C ASP A 55 0.56 0.64 -1.13
N GLU A 56 -0.04 1.12 -2.22
CA GLU A 56 -0.03 0.48 -3.55
C GLU A 56 1.21 0.91 -4.35
N GLU A 57 2.40 0.42 -3.97
CA GLU A 57 3.54 0.39 -4.90
C GLU A 57 3.29 -0.68 -5.99
N GLU A 58 2.74 -0.20 -7.11
CA GLU A 58 2.66 -0.78 -8.45
C GLU A 58 3.96 -1.53 -8.87
N SER A 59 3.85 -2.78 -9.34
CA SER A 59 4.74 -3.30 -10.40
C SER A 59 4.19 -4.54 -11.11
N GLU A 60 3.50 -4.28 -12.23
CA GLU A 60 3.41 -5.04 -13.49
C GLU A 60 3.06 -6.55 -13.50
N GLU A 61 1.81 -6.80 -13.88
CA GLU A 61 1.36 -8.04 -14.52
C GLU A 61 1.95 -8.21 -15.94
N GLY A 62 2.32 -9.44 -16.30
CA GLY A 62 2.75 -9.82 -17.64
C GLY A 62 2.45 -11.29 -17.93
N ILE A 63 1.17 -11.67 -17.93
CA ILE A 63 0.71 -12.98 -18.39
C ILE A 63 0.59 -12.99 -19.93
N ASP A 64 1.62 -13.49 -20.61
CA ASP A 64 1.68 -13.64 -22.08
C ASP A 64 0.75 -14.77 -22.56
N GLU A 65 -0.40 -14.39 -23.13
CA GLU A 65 -1.33 -15.23 -23.87
C GLU A 65 -0.69 -15.81 -25.15
N LYS A 66 0.14 -16.84 -25.01
CA LYS A 66 0.54 -17.69 -26.14
C LYS A 66 -0.47 -18.80 -26.38
N LYS A 67 -1.68 -18.43 -26.80
CA LYS A 67 -2.66 -19.32 -27.42
C LYS A 67 -2.64 -19.09 -28.94
N LYS A 68 -1.71 -19.74 -29.64
CA LYS A 68 -1.56 -19.67 -31.11
C LYS A 68 -1.02 -20.97 -31.72
N GLU A 69 -1.64 -22.11 -31.42
CA GLU A 69 -1.25 -23.42 -32.00
C GLU A 69 -2.46 -24.28 -32.43
N GLU A 70 -3.56 -23.71 -32.96
CA GLU A 70 -4.70 -24.52 -33.45
C GLU A 70 -5.32 -23.99 -34.75
N GLU A 71 -4.52 -23.59 -35.74
CA GLU A 71 -5.01 -23.19 -37.07
C GLU A 71 -4.13 -23.80 -38.20
N GLU A 72 -3.94 -25.12 -38.23
CA GLU A 72 -3.26 -25.82 -39.34
C GLU A 72 -3.96 -27.11 -39.84
N GLU A 73 -5.25 -27.33 -39.54
CA GLU A 73 -5.96 -28.58 -39.94
C GLU A 73 -7.11 -28.41 -40.96
N GLN A 74 -7.17 -27.32 -41.74
CA GLN A 74 -8.13 -27.22 -42.86
C GLN A 74 -7.44 -26.82 -44.16
N ALA A 75 -6.56 -27.72 -44.62
CA ALA A 75 -6.13 -27.83 -46.00
C ALA A 75 -6.55 -29.22 -46.53
N GLU A 76 -7.83 -29.55 -46.36
CA GLU A 76 -8.48 -30.67 -47.04
C GLU A 76 -9.08 -30.16 -48.36
N ASP A 77 -8.19 -30.07 -49.35
CA ASP A 77 -8.37 -30.65 -50.69
C ASP A 77 -9.81 -30.63 -51.24
N GLU A 78 -10.32 -29.43 -51.53
CA GLU A 78 -11.34 -29.24 -52.57
C GLU A 78 -10.64 -28.98 -53.90
N ASP A 79 -10.44 -30.03 -54.70
CA ASP A 79 -10.39 -30.05 -56.18
C ASP A 79 -10.09 -31.51 -56.60
N GLU A 80 -10.77 -32.22 -57.48
CA GLU A 80 -11.80 -31.91 -58.46
C GLU A 80 -12.11 -33.25 -59.18
N GLU A 81 -13.39 -33.46 -59.53
CA GLU A 81 -13.98 -34.45 -60.48
C GLU A 81 -13.93 -35.97 -60.23
#